data_AF-T1BIM2-F1
#
_entry.id   AF-T1BIM2-F1
#
_cell.length_a   1.000
_cell.length_b   1.000
_cell.length_c   1.000
_cell.angle_alpha   90.00
_cell.angle_beta   90.00
_cell.angle_gamma   90.00
#
_symmetry.space_group_name_H-M   'P 1'
#
loop_
_entity.id
_entity.type
_entity.pdbx_description
1 polymer ?
#
loop_
_entity_poly.entity_id
_entity_poly.type
_entity_poly.pdbx_seq_one_letter_code
_entity_poly.pdbx_strand_id
1 'polypeptide(L)' 'MQRYPFPDHHPYRRTDLPADLRNPVLMTEKDAIKWRRLGLDDAWYLPLEALVDTALVDHLATLLISKEPHG' A
#
# COMPACT_ATOMS: atom_id res chain seq x y z
N MET A 1 -13.73 -16.56 3.99
CA MET A 1 -13.15 -15.30 3.47
C MET A 1 -12.44 -15.62 2.16
N GLN A 2 -12.93 -15.10 1.03
CA GLN A 2 -12.28 -15.28 -0.28
C GLN A 2 -11.06 -14.36 -0.38
N ARG A 3 -9.96 -14.84 -0.94
CA ARG A 3 -8.73 -14.06 -1.14
C ARG A 3 -8.51 -13.79 -2.62
N TYR A 4 -7.94 -12.62 -2.92
CA TYR A 4 -7.51 -12.18 -4.24
C TYR A 4 -6.04 -11.74 -4.14
N PRO A 5 -5.07 -12.67 -4.26
CA PRO A 5 -3.66 -12.32 -4.19
C PRO A 5 -3.20 -11.62 -5.48
N PHE A 6 -2.43 -10.56 -5.34
CA PHE A 6 -1.86 -9.81 -6.45
C PHE A 6 -0.34 -9.70 -6.28
N PRO A 7 0.44 -9.69 -7.38
CA PRO A 7 1.88 -9.48 -7.31
C PRO A 7 2.21 -8.08 -6.80
N ASP A 8 3.46 -7.86 -6.37
CA ASP A 8 3.87 -6.50 -6.05
C ASP A 8 3.83 -5.60 -7.30
N HIS A 9 3.59 -4.31 -7.10
CA HIS A 9 3.35 -3.34 -8.17
C HIS A 9 2.21 -3.69 -9.15
N HIS A 10 1.28 -4.58 -8.78
CA HIS A 10 0.13 -4.91 -9.62
C HIS A 10 -0.63 -3.64 -10.07
N PRO A 11 -0.87 -3.45 -11.38
CA PRO A 11 -1.60 -2.32 -11.91
C PRO A 11 -3.11 -2.55 -11.78
N TYR A 12 -3.64 -2.25 -10.59
CA TYR A 12 -5.05 -2.51 -10.26
C TYR A 12 -6.04 -1.93 -11.27
N ARG A 13 -7.06 -2.72 -11.60
CA ARG A 13 -8.20 -2.38 -12.46
C ARG A 13 -9.50 -2.83 -11.80
N ARG A 14 -10.63 -2.16 -12.10
CA ARG A 14 -11.94 -2.55 -11.55
C ARG A 14 -12.33 -4.00 -11.87
N THR A 15 -11.88 -4.50 -13.01
CA THR A 15 -12.09 -5.88 -13.50
C THR A 15 -11.30 -6.94 -12.76
N ASP A 16 -10.34 -6.56 -11.91
CA ASP A 16 -9.58 -7.50 -11.07
C ASP A 16 -10.44 -8.05 -9.91
N LEU A 17 -11.57 -7.41 -9.63
CA LEU A 17 -12.58 -7.87 -8.70
C LEU A 17 -13.84 -8.31 -9.46
N PRO A 18 -14.60 -9.30 -8.94
CA PRO A 18 -15.87 -9.68 -9.51
C PRO A 18 -16.82 -8.48 -9.65
N ALA A 19 -17.58 -8.45 -10.74
CA ALA A 19 -18.59 -7.40 -10.96
C ALA A 19 -19.75 -7.50 -9.96
N ASP A 20 -20.03 -8.70 -9.45
CA ASP A 20 -21.08 -9.03 -8.49
C ASP A 20 -20.56 -9.12 -7.04
N LEU A 21 -19.43 -8.49 -6.75
CA LEU A 21 -18.85 -8.47 -5.41
C LEU A 21 -19.84 -7.87 -4.40
N ARG A 22 -20.40 -8.71 -3.53
CA ARG A 22 -21.38 -8.31 -2.51
C ARG A 22 -20.80 -8.14 -1.10
N ASN A 23 -19.59 -8.64 -0.89
CA ASN A 23 -18.94 -8.60 0.41
C ASN A 23 -17.96 -7.43 0.46
N PRO A 24 -17.76 -6.83 1.65
CA PRO A 24 -16.75 -5.80 1.83
C PRO A 24 -15.36 -6.29 1.40
N VAL A 25 -14.59 -5.39 0.80
CA VAL A 25 -13.20 -5.66 0.44
C VAL A 25 -12.29 -5.17 1.56
N LEU A 26 -11.47 -6.06 2.11
CA LEU A 26 -10.39 -5.67 3.02
C LEU A 26 -9.05 -5.77 2.29
N MET A 27 -8.25 -4.71 2.37
CA MET A 27 -6.92 -4.65 1.77
C MET A 27 -5.91 -3.96 2.68
N THR A 28 -4.63 -3.98 2.27
CA THR A 28 -3.59 -3.20 2.95
C THR A 28 -3.74 -1.71 2.62
N GLU A 29 -3.25 -0.83 3.49
CA GLU A 29 -3.22 0.62 3.22
C GLU A 29 -2.44 0.95 1.93
N LYS A 30 -1.35 0.19 1.65
CA LYS A 30 -0.58 0.30 0.40
C LYS A 30 -1.46 0.13 -0.83
N ASP A 31 -2.34 -0.87 -0.82
CA ASP A 31 -3.21 -1.15 -1.95
C ASP A 31 -4.37 -0.16 -2.02
N ALA A 32 -4.90 0.29 -0.87
CA ALA A 32 -5.96 1.30 -0.82
C ALA A 32 -5.57 2.60 -1.56
N ILE A 33 -4.30 3.03 -1.46
CA ILE A 33 -3.78 4.20 -2.21
C ILE A 33 -3.92 3.98 -3.73
N LYS A 34 -3.63 2.78 -4.22
CA LYS A 34 -3.72 2.44 -5.64
C LYS A 34 -5.17 2.31 -6.10
N TRP A 35 -6.04 1.75 -5.26
CA TRP A 35 -7.46 1.51 -5.53
C TRP A 35 -8.34 2.76 -5.41
N ARG A 36 -7.88 3.81 -4.70
CA ARG A 36 -8.65 5.05 -4.49
C ARG A 36 -9.17 5.68 -5.79
N ARG A 37 -8.42 5.51 -6.90
CA ARG A 37 -8.79 6.03 -8.23
C ARG A 37 -9.87 5.22 -8.94
N LEU A 38 -10.16 4.01 -8.46
CA LEU A 38 -11.09 3.06 -9.10
C LEU A 38 -12.50 3.11 -8.51
N GLY A 39 -12.73 3.92 -7.46
CA GLY A 39 -14.06 4.15 -6.89
C GLY A 39 -14.72 2.88 -6.38
N LEU A 40 -13.99 2.04 -5.63
CA LEU A 40 -14.60 0.88 -4.98
C LEU A 40 -15.54 1.34 -3.85
N ASP A 41 -16.78 0.84 -3.91
CA ASP A 41 -17.71 0.90 -2.80
C ASP A 41 -17.38 -0.19 -1.77
N ASP A 42 -17.66 0.06 -0.49
CA ASP A 42 -17.49 -0.92 0.61
C ASP A 42 -16.08 -1.57 0.68
N ALA A 43 -15.05 -0.73 0.49
CA ALA A 43 -13.64 -1.09 0.54
C ALA A 43 -12.95 -0.46 1.75
N TRP A 44 -12.22 -1.29 2.51
CA TRP A 44 -11.66 -0.97 3.81
C TRP A 44 -10.17 -1.32 3.87
N TYR A 45 -9.44 -0.58 4.69
CA TYR A 45 -8.09 -0.92 5.13
C TYR A 45 -7.99 -0.63 6.63
N LEU A 46 -7.07 -1.32 7.30
CA LEU A 46 -6.74 -1.02 8.69
C LEU A 46 -5.57 -0.03 8.70
N PRO A 47 -5.74 1.22 9.14
CA PRO A 47 -4.62 2.13 9.32
C PRO A 47 -3.70 1.59 10.41
N LEU A 48 -2.40 1.74 10.20
CA LEU A 48 -1.39 1.39 11.18
C LEU A 48 -0.43 2.56 11.35
N GLU A 49 -0.05 2.81 12.59
CA GLU A 49 0.97 3.81 12.91
C GLU A 49 2.28 3.09 13.16
N ALA A 50 3.30 3.41 12.36
CA ALA A 50 4.64 2.90 12.57
C ALA A 50 5.39 3.82 13.55
N LEU A 51 5.77 3.28 14.70
CA LEU A 51 6.68 3.97 15.61
C LEU A 51 8.12 3.70 15.15
N VAL A 52 8.79 4.75 14.70
CA VAL A 52 10.18 4.68 14.24
C VAL A 52 11.09 5.35 15.26
N ASP A 53 12.14 4.65 15.67
CA ASP A 53 13.15 5.19 16.58
C ASP A 53 13.90 6.35 15.91
N THR A 54 14.03 7.48 16.61
CA THR A 54 14.78 8.65 16.15
C THR A 54 16.23 8.31 15.84
N ALA A 55 16.85 7.37 16.58
CA ALA A 55 18.23 6.94 16.31
C ALA A 55 18.37 6.27 14.93
N LEU A 56 17.35 5.52 14.49
CA LEU A 56 17.34 4.95 13.14
C LEU A 56 17.20 6.04 12.08
N VAL A 57 16.37 7.05 12.33
CA VAL A 57 16.18 8.18 11.40
C VAL A 57 17.50 8.95 11.22
N ASP A 58 18.18 9.28 12.31
CA ASP A 58 19.46 10.02 12.28
C ASP A 58 20.55 9.22 11.55
N HIS A 59 20.59 7.91 11.79
CA HIS A 59 21.51 7.01 11.12
C HIS A 59 21.26 6.96 9.60
N LEU A 60 20.00 6.82 9.18
CA LEU A 60 19.62 6.83 7.77
C LEU A 60 19.94 8.18 7.11
N ALA A 61 19.68 9.29 7.78
CA ALA A 61 20.00 10.62 7.28
C ALA A 61 21.51 10.77 7.02
N THR A 62 22.34 10.32 7.97
CA THR A 62 23.80 10.33 7.84
C THR A 62 24.24 9.52 6.61
N LEU A 63 23.71 8.31 6.44
CA LEU A 63 24.03 7.45 5.30
C LEU A 63 23.64 8.10 3.96
N LEU A 64 22.43 8.65 3.88
CA LEU A 64 21.93 9.29 2.66
C LEU A 64 22.72 10.54 2.27
N ILE A 65 23.15 11.34 3.25
CA ILE A 65 23.98 12.54 3.02
C ILE A 65 25.41 12.14 2.61
N SER A 66 25.95 11.07 3.21
CA SER A 66 27.30 10.58 2.90
C SER A 66 27.42 9.85 1.56
N LYS A 67 26.30 9.52 0.92
CA LYS A 67 26.29 8.83 -0.36
C LYS A 67 26.43 9.86 -1.49
N GLU A 68 27.55 9.84 -2.20
CA GLU A 68 27.71 10.60 -3.45
C GLU A 68 26.51 10.33 -4.37
N PRO A 69 25.94 11.37 -5.01
CA PRO A 69 24.77 11.22 -5.86
C PRO A 69 25.13 10.22 -6.96
N HIS A 70 24.40 9.10 -7.00
CA HIS A 70 24.45 8.24 -8.18
C HIS A 70 23.74 8.99 -9.30
N GLY A 71 24.54 9.42 -10.28
CA GLY A 71 24.05 9.92 -11.57
C GLY A 71 23.28 8.86 -12.34
#